data_AF-A0A382DAU2-F1
#
_entry.id   AF-A0A382DAU2-F1
#
_cell.length_a   1.000
_cell.length_b   1.000
_cell.length_c   1.000
_cell.angle_alpha   90.00
_cell.angle_beta   90.00
_cell.angle_gamma   90.00
#
_symmetry.space_group_name_H-M   'P 1'
#
loop_
_entity.id
_entity.type
_entity.pdbx_description
1 polymer ?
#
loop_
_entity_poly.entity_id
_entity_poly.type
_entity_poly.pdbx_seq_one_letter_code
_entity_poly.pdbx_strand_id
1 'polypeptide(L)'
;LAVLEVVALTFLLVSGRLATTSAVTTMAVGSALCAVWLVGRPGVLERGKGPVLMAHWRTLIVDGISPMVGGFLFFLALRIDRLILAMIAGANSVGLYTVALAFPETLRILPMAVGQVIADRGRSGIDSVATVRLHGRLAILGYLLVLTVAAMAGSVLLPLAFGEGFREAREILMIVTVAEAFLSVHLMQQSLLVGFGRPRSIGVPGAVGGVVMVVLDLVMIPAWGLHGAAWACVIGYAALSATSVLWTSRALGRADIT
;
A
#
# COMPACT_ATOMS: atom_id res chain seq x y z
N LEU A 1 1.48 -21.67 -6.15
CA LEU A 1 0.25 -20.83 -6.11
C LEU A 1 0.20 -19.88 -7.30
N ALA A 2 1.08 -18.87 -7.36
CA ALA A 2 1.08 -17.84 -8.41
C ALA A 2 1.05 -18.40 -9.84
N VAL A 3 1.86 -19.41 -10.16
CA VAL A 3 1.86 -20.04 -11.50
C VAL A 3 0.51 -20.71 -11.83
N LEU A 4 -0.14 -21.32 -10.83
CA LEU A 4 -1.41 -22.04 -10.98
C LEU A 4 -2.59 -21.06 -11.14
N GLU A 5 -2.57 -19.96 -10.40
CA GLU A 5 -3.52 -18.85 -10.55
C GLU A 5 -3.36 -18.16 -11.91
N VAL A 6 -2.13 -17.90 -12.35
CA VAL A 6 -1.86 -17.32 -13.67
C VAL A 6 -2.37 -18.23 -14.79
N VAL A 7 -2.14 -19.54 -14.71
CA VAL A 7 -2.64 -20.49 -15.71
C VAL A 7 -4.17 -20.55 -15.72
N ALA A 8 -4.82 -20.56 -14.54
CA ALA A 8 -6.28 -20.58 -14.43
C ALA A 8 -6.93 -19.30 -14.98
N LEU A 9 -6.35 -18.13 -14.69
CA LEU A 9 -6.80 -16.84 -15.22
C LEU A 9 -6.57 -16.75 -16.74
N THR A 10 -5.44 -17.26 -17.24
CA THR A 10 -5.15 -17.30 -18.68
C THR A 10 -6.13 -18.21 -19.42
N PHE A 11 -6.51 -19.34 -18.82
CA PHE A 11 -7.53 -20.24 -19.38
C PHE A 11 -8.92 -19.58 -19.41
N LEU A 12 -9.32 -18.88 -18.35
CA LEU A 12 -10.58 -18.12 -18.29
C LEU A 12 -10.62 -16.96 -19.29
N LEU A 13 -9.47 -16.33 -19.56
CA LEU A 13 -9.30 -15.30 -20.60
C LEU A 13 -9.53 -15.90 -21.99
N VAL A 14 -8.84 -17.00 -22.32
CA VAL A 14 -8.92 -17.66 -23.64
C VAL A 14 -10.32 -18.24 -23.90
N SER A 15 -11.04 -18.65 -22.86
CA SER A 15 -12.41 -19.17 -22.96
C SER A 15 -13.50 -18.10 -22.96
N GLY A 16 -13.15 -16.81 -22.93
CA GLY A 16 -14.09 -15.69 -23.03
C GLY A 16 -15.02 -15.51 -21.82
N ARG A 17 -14.73 -16.18 -20.69
CA ARG A 17 -15.51 -16.14 -19.45
C ARG A 17 -14.87 -15.29 -18.35
N LEU A 18 -13.91 -14.46 -18.72
CA LEU A 18 -13.22 -13.58 -17.79
C LEU A 18 -14.11 -12.38 -17.45
N ALA A 19 -14.80 -12.49 -16.32
CA ALA A 19 -15.50 -11.41 -15.66
C ALA A 19 -14.75 -11.06 -14.37
N THR A 20 -14.95 -9.86 -13.84
CA THR A 20 -14.35 -9.44 -12.57
C THR A 20 -14.70 -10.40 -11.43
N THR A 21 -15.92 -10.94 -11.43
CA THR A 21 -16.39 -11.95 -10.49
C THR A 21 -15.67 -13.29 -10.65
N SER A 22 -15.45 -13.78 -11.87
CA SER A 22 -14.77 -15.06 -12.10
C SER A 22 -13.26 -15.00 -11.81
N ALA A 23 -12.63 -13.85 -12.01
CA ALA A 23 -11.25 -13.64 -11.60
C ALA A 23 -11.09 -13.67 -10.07
N VAL A 24 -11.95 -12.94 -9.34
CA VAL A 24 -11.89 -12.87 -7.87
C VAL A 24 -12.20 -14.24 -7.23
N THR A 25 -13.19 -14.97 -7.75
CA THR A 25 -13.50 -16.32 -7.22
C THR A 25 -12.36 -17.30 -7.49
N THR A 26 -11.71 -17.22 -8.65
CA THR A 26 -10.57 -18.10 -8.98
C THR A 26 -9.38 -17.85 -8.05
N MET A 27 -9.05 -16.58 -7.77
CA MET A 27 -7.99 -16.24 -6.81
C MET A 27 -8.33 -16.68 -5.39
N ALA A 28 -9.57 -16.45 -4.94
CA ALA A 28 -10.02 -16.85 -3.61
C ALA A 28 -9.99 -18.38 -3.43
N VAL A 29 -10.49 -19.12 -4.42
CA VAL A 29 -10.48 -20.59 -4.42
C VAL A 29 -9.05 -21.12 -4.52
N GLY A 30 -8.18 -20.53 -5.33
CA GLY A 30 -6.77 -20.92 -5.42
C GLY A 30 -6.05 -20.80 -4.07
N SER A 31 -6.23 -19.67 -3.39
CA SER A 31 -5.69 -19.42 -2.05
C SER A 31 -6.26 -20.40 -1.01
N ALA A 32 -7.57 -20.66 -1.04
CA ALA A 32 -8.24 -21.62 -0.15
C ALA A 32 -7.78 -23.07 -0.38
N LEU A 33 -7.69 -23.51 -1.62
CA LEU A 33 -7.20 -24.84 -1.99
C LEU A 33 -5.76 -25.06 -1.56
N CYS A 34 -4.91 -24.02 -1.70
CA CYS A 34 -3.53 -24.12 -1.26
C CYS A 34 -3.42 -24.19 0.27
N ALA A 35 -4.25 -23.44 1.00
CA ALA A 35 -4.34 -23.55 2.45
C ALA A 35 -4.78 -24.96 2.87
N VAL A 36 -5.82 -25.52 2.24
CA VAL A 36 -6.30 -26.89 2.48
C VAL A 36 -5.21 -27.92 2.16
N TRP A 37 -4.50 -27.76 1.03
CA TRP A 37 -3.44 -28.67 0.62
C TRP A 37 -2.23 -28.62 1.57
N LEU A 38 -1.85 -27.42 2.04
CA LEU A 38 -0.80 -27.24 3.05
C LEU A 38 -1.16 -27.93 4.38
N VAL A 39 -2.40 -27.79 4.84
CA VAL A 39 -2.91 -28.42 6.07
C VAL A 39 -3.04 -29.94 5.90
N GLY A 40 -3.39 -30.40 4.69
CA GLY A 40 -3.55 -31.81 4.35
C GLY A 40 -2.26 -32.60 4.12
N ARG A 41 -1.08 -31.94 4.13
CA ARG A 41 0.19 -32.65 3.98
C ARG A 41 0.46 -33.57 5.18
N PRO A 42 0.73 -34.88 4.97
CA PRO A 42 1.05 -35.80 6.05
C PRO A 42 2.29 -35.30 6.80
N GLY A 43 2.20 -35.22 8.13
CA GLY A 43 3.22 -34.66 9.01
C GLY A 43 2.93 -33.25 9.56
N VAL A 44 2.09 -32.42 8.93
CA VAL A 44 1.67 -31.11 9.49
C VAL A 44 0.62 -31.32 10.59
N LEU A 45 -0.36 -32.17 10.32
CA LEU A 45 -1.44 -32.51 11.26
C LEU A 45 -0.97 -33.45 12.39
N GLU A 46 0.07 -34.26 12.14
CA GLU A 46 0.66 -35.16 13.15
C GLU A 46 1.61 -34.43 14.09
N ARG A 47 2.40 -33.46 13.59
CA ARG A 47 3.08 -32.46 14.45
C ARG A 47 2.09 -31.48 15.11
N GLY A 48 0.85 -31.46 14.59
CA GLY A 48 -0.34 -30.70 14.98
C GLY A 48 -0.87 -30.90 16.39
N LYS A 49 -0.67 -32.10 16.96
CA LYS A 49 -1.48 -32.62 18.08
C LYS A 49 -0.95 -32.28 19.48
N GLY A 50 -0.17 -31.20 19.63
CA GLY A 50 0.35 -30.74 20.92
C GLY A 50 -0.27 -29.41 21.38
N PRO A 51 -0.50 -29.19 22.69
CA PRO A 51 -0.98 -27.92 23.22
C PRO A 51 -0.06 -26.74 22.87
N VAL A 52 1.24 -27.00 22.66
CA VAL A 52 2.25 -26.03 22.24
C VAL A 52 2.05 -25.54 20.80
N LEU A 53 1.55 -26.40 19.90
CA LEU A 53 1.31 -26.02 18.51
C LEU A 53 0.01 -25.23 18.37
N MET A 54 -1.05 -25.63 19.09
CA MET A 54 -2.31 -24.87 19.14
C MET A 54 -2.09 -23.44 19.65
N ALA A 55 -1.19 -23.28 20.63
CA ALA A 55 -0.75 -21.96 21.07
C ALA A 55 -0.02 -21.19 19.96
N HIS A 56 0.87 -21.83 19.19
CA HIS A 56 1.55 -21.19 18.04
C HIS A 56 0.59 -20.79 16.92
N TRP A 57 -0.38 -21.62 16.56
CA TRP A 57 -1.42 -21.29 15.58
C TRP A 57 -2.25 -20.10 16.02
N ARG A 58 -2.66 -20.08 17.30
CA ARG A 58 -3.38 -18.94 17.88
C ARG A 58 -2.53 -17.67 17.82
N THR A 59 -1.24 -17.75 18.17
CA THR A 59 -0.32 -16.60 18.09
C THR A 59 -0.18 -16.10 16.66
N LEU A 60 0.04 -16.99 15.67
CA LEU A 60 0.14 -16.62 14.26
C LEU A 60 -1.14 -15.95 13.73
N ILE A 61 -2.32 -16.47 14.07
CA ILE A 61 -3.60 -15.88 13.66
C ILE A 61 -3.77 -14.50 14.31
N VAL A 62 -3.55 -14.40 15.62
CA VAL A 62 -3.67 -13.12 16.35
C VAL A 62 -2.65 -12.10 15.85
N ASP A 63 -1.44 -12.53 15.53
CA ASP A 63 -0.38 -11.69 14.97
C ASP A 63 -0.67 -11.25 13.53
N GLY A 64 -1.34 -12.10 12.75
CA GLY A 64 -1.70 -11.82 11.35
C GLY A 64 -2.92 -10.92 11.17
N ILE A 65 -3.84 -10.89 12.14
CA ILE A 65 -5.03 -10.02 12.09
C ILE A 65 -4.63 -8.54 11.99
N SER A 66 -3.63 -8.10 12.76
CA SER A 66 -3.24 -6.69 12.78
C SER A 66 -2.73 -6.20 11.40
N PRO A 67 -1.77 -6.87 10.76
CA PRO A 67 -1.36 -6.58 9.38
C PRO A 67 -2.51 -6.68 8.36
N MET A 68 -3.40 -7.67 8.48
CA MET A 68 -4.54 -7.81 7.56
C MET A 68 -5.50 -6.63 7.63
N VAL A 69 -5.89 -6.24 8.84
CA VAL A 69 -6.79 -5.09 9.05
C VAL A 69 -6.12 -3.79 8.58
N GLY A 70 -4.85 -3.59 8.93
CA GLY A 70 -4.09 -2.41 8.48
C GLY A 70 -3.94 -2.34 6.97
N GLY A 71 -3.62 -3.48 6.32
CA GLY A 71 -3.49 -3.57 4.88
C GLY A 71 -4.82 -3.36 4.15
N PHE A 72 -5.92 -3.91 4.68
CA PHE A 72 -7.26 -3.69 4.13
C PHE A 72 -7.69 -2.23 4.24
N LEU A 73 -7.52 -1.61 5.40
CA LEU A 73 -7.87 -0.19 5.61
C LEU A 73 -7.00 0.73 4.75
N PHE A 74 -5.72 0.43 4.61
CA PHE A 74 -4.84 1.15 3.70
C PHE A 74 -5.27 0.99 2.24
N PHE A 75 -5.59 -0.23 1.80
CA PHE A 75 -6.10 -0.48 0.45
C PHE A 75 -7.41 0.26 0.18
N LEU A 76 -8.33 0.25 1.15
CA LEU A 76 -9.60 0.97 1.05
C LEU A 76 -9.35 2.47 0.93
N ALA A 77 -8.47 3.02 1.77
CA ALA A 77 -8.11 4.44 1.74
C ALA A 77 -7.52 4.89 0.40
N LEU A 78 -6.75 4.03 -0.29
CA LEU A 78 -6.22 4.34 -1.62
C LEU A 78 -7.29 4.43 -2.74
N ARG A 79 -8.53 4.00 -2.49
CA ARG A 79 -9.57 3.82 -3.52
C ARG A 79 -10.91 4.49 -3.20
N ILE A 80 -11.21 4.67 -1.91
CA ILE A 80 -12.52 5.13 -1.46
C ILE A 80 -12.79 6.58 -1.87
N ASP A 81 -11.73 7.39 -1.94
CA ASP A 81 -11.73 8.76 -2.46
C ASP A 81 -12.43 8.86 -3.83
N ARG A 82 -12.06 8.00 -4.79
CA ARG A 82 -12.68 7.96 -6.12
C ARG A 82 -14.15 7.54 -6.08
N LEU A 83 -14.51 6.62 -5.19
CA LEU A 83 -15.90 6.16 -5.04
C LEU A 83 -16.78 7.26 -4.45
N ILE A 84 -16.31 7.93 -3.39
CA ILE A 84 -17.01 9.05 -2.76
C ILE A 84 -17.13 10.21 -3.76
N LEU A 85 -16.05 10.54 -4.46
CA LEU A 85 -16.05 11.59 -5.47
C LEU A 85 -17.01 11.26 -6.64
N ALA A 86 -17.10 10.00 -7.05
CA ALA A 86 -18.07 9.57 -8.07
C ALA A 86 -19.51 9.82 -7.65
N MET A 87 -19.85 9.52 -6.39
CA MET A 87 -21.19 9.70 -5.84
C MET A 87 -21.55 11.17 -5.64
N ILE A 88 -20.59 12.01 -5.23
CA ILE A 88 -20.84 13.40 -4.84
C ILE A 88 -20.65 14.37 -6.01
N ALA A 89 -19.54 14.26 -6.73
CA ALA A 89 -19.08 15.24 -7.71
C ALA A 89 -19.18 14.73 -9.17
N GLY A 90 -19.64 13.49 -9.37
CA GLY A 90 -19.91 12.91 -10.68
C GLY A 90 -18.68 12.44 -11.46
N ALA A 91 -18.93 11.85 -12.63
CA ALA A 91 -17.92 11.17 -13.44
C ALA A 91 -16.81 12.09 -13.97
N ASN A 92 -17.13 13.36 -14.26
CA ASN A 92 -16.14 14.33 -14.74
C ASN A 92 -15.02 14.56 -13.70
N SER A 93 -15.42 14.78 -12.45
CA SER A 93 -14.51 14.94 -11.31
C SER A 93 -13.62 13.71 -11.12
N VAL A 94 -14.21 12.51 -11.19
CA VAL A 94 -13.43 11.25 -11.10
C VAL A 94 -12.41 11.14 -12.23
N GLY A 95 -12.77 11.57 -13.45
CA GLY A 95 -11.86 11.63 -14.59
C GLY A 95 -10.66 12.54 -14.32
N LEU A 96 -10.91 13.79 -13.95
CA LEU A 96 -9.86 14.77 -13.61
C LEU A 96 -8.93 14.25 -12.51
N TYR A 97 -9.52 13.74 -11.44
CA TYR A 97 -8.79 13.22 -10.29
C TYR A 97 -7.95 11.98 -10.67
N THR A 98 -8.50 11.06 -11.45
CA THR A 98 -7.78 9.86 -11.93
C THR A 98 -6.58 10.22 -12.79
N VAL A 99 -6.71 11.20 -13.70
CA VAL A 99 -5.58 11.64 -14.52
C VAL A 99 -4.52 12.35 -13.66
N ALA A 100 -4.93 13.16 -12.69
CA ALA A 100 -4.00 13.80 -11.75
C ALA A 100 -3.19 12.78 -10.91
N LEU A 101 -3.81 11.66 -10.54
CA LEU A 101 -3.18 10.57 -9.79
C LEU A 101 -2.27 9.68 -10.65
N ALA A 102 -2.43 9.66 -11.97
CA ALA A 102 -1.75 8.68 -12.82
C ALA A 102 -0.22 8.67 -12.64
N PHE A 103 0.42 9.83 -12.66
CA PHE A 103 1.88 9.93 -12.51
C PHE A 103 2.34 9.57 -11.08
N PRO A 104 1.82 10.20 -10.01
CA PRO A 104 2.28 9.91 -8.66
C PRO A 104 2.06 8.43 -8.28
N GLU A 105 0.90 7.85 -8.64
CA GLU A 105 0.61 6.44 -8.34
C GLU A 105 1.49 5.47 -9.11
N THR A 106 1.82 5.75 -10.37
CA THR A 106 2.70 4.90 -11.17
C THR A 106 4.10 4.88 -10.57
N LEU A 107 4.60 6.05 -10.14
CA LEU A 107 5.94 6.18 -9.55
C LEU A 107 6.05 5.56 -8.16
N ARG A 108 4.93 5.28 -7.49
CA ARG A 108 4.89 4.59 -6.19
C ARG A 108 5.58 3.22 -6.19
N ILE A 109 5.75 2.60 -7.35
CA ILE A 109 6.51 1.34 -7.48
C ILE A 109 7.99 1.50 -7.06
N LEU A 110 8.57 2.69 -7.22
CA LEU A 110 9.98 2.96 -6.91
C LEU A 110 10.29 2.80 -5.42
N PRO A 111 9.62 3.49 -4.48
CA PRO A 111 9.88 3.31 -3.05
C PRO A 111 9.54 1.89 -2.58
N MET A 112 8.56 1.22 -3.18
CA MET A 112 8.25 -0.19 -2.86
C MET A 112 9.41 -1.12 -3.24
N ALA A 113 9.93 -1.00 -4.46
CA ALA A 113 11.02 -1.85 -4.95
C ALA A 113 12.32 -1.60 -4.17
N VAL A 114 12.70 -0.34 -3.99
CA VAL A 114 13.92 0.03 -3.26
C VAL A 114 13.81 -0.33 -1.78
N GLY A 115 12.64 -0.10 -1.16
CA GLY A 115 12.36 -0.50 0.21
C GLY A 115 12.54 -2.00 0.43
N GLN A 116 12.05 -2.84 -0.49
CA GLN A 116 12.22 -4.29 -0.41
C GLN A 116 13.70 -4.72 -0.45
N VAL A 117 14.51 -4.13 -1.33
CA VAL A 117 15.95 -4.44 -1.43
C VAL A 117 16.69 -4.01 -0.16
N ILE A 118 16.42 -2.80 0.33
CA ILE A 118 17.03 -2.27 1.57
C ILE A 118 16.67 -3.15 2.77
N ALA A 119 15.40 -3.56 2.87
CA ALA A 119 14.94 -4.46 3.91
C ALA A 119 15.63 -5.82 3.86
N ASP A 120 15.81 -6.39 2.66
CA ASP A 120 16.44 -7.70 2.48
C ASP A 120 17.94 -7.69 2.81
N ARG A 121 18.65 -6.62 2.45
CA ARG A 121 20.07 -6.42 2.81
C ARG A 121 20.25 -6.28 4.32
N GLY A 122 19.35 -5.57 4.99
CA GLY A 122 19.32 -5.45 6.45
C GLY A 122 19.04 -6.79 7.13
N ARG A 123 18.04 -7.53 6.64
CA ARG A 123 17.69 -8.87 7.14
C ARG A 123 18.83 -9.87 7.00
N SER A 124 19.57 -9.79 5.90
CA SER A 124 20.67 -10.71 5.58
C SER A 124 21.97 -10.37 6.33
N GLY A 125 22.00 -9.28 7.12
CA GLY A 125 23.18 -8.84 7.86
C GLY A 125 24.29 -8.27 6.98
N ILE A 126 24.03 -8.05 5.68
CA ILE A 126 25.01 -7.46 4.74
C ILE A 126 25.29 -6.01 5.13
N ASP A 127 24.23 -5.27 5.46
CA ASP A 127 24.31 -3.87 5.85
C ASP A 127 23.94 -3.72 7.34
N SER A 128 24.68 -2.86 8.05
CA SER A 128 24.33 -2.48 9.42
C SER A 128 22.98 -1.72 9.46
N VAL A 129 22.32 -1.69 10.62
CA VAL A 129 21.08 -0.92 10.81
C VAL A 129 21.26 0.56 10.45
N ALA A 130 22.42 1.14 10.78
CA ALA A 130 22.76 2.52 10.44
C ALA A 130 22.85 2.72 8.91
N THR A 131 23.51 1.77 8.22
CA THR A 131 23.64 1.75 6.77
C THR A 131 22.28 1.62 6.08
N VAL A 132 21.43 0.71 6.55
CA VAL A 132 20.06 0.51 6.04
C VAL A 132 19.23 1.78 6.19
N ARG A 133 19.30 2.46 7.35
CA ARG A 133 18.60 3.73 7.57
C ARG A 133 19.10 4.85 6.66
N LEU A 134 20.41 4.92 6.42
CA LEU A 134 21.00 5.91 5.50
C LEU A 134 20.52 5.67 4.06
N HIS A 135 20.59 4.44 3.57
CA HIS A 135 20.09 4.08 2.24
C HIS A 135 18.59 4.36 2.11
N GLY A 136 17.80 4.09 3.14
CA GLY A 136 16.37 4.41 3.15
C GLY A 136 16.11 5.92 3.01
N ARG A 137 16.88 6.76 3.71
CA ARG A 137 16.78 8.23 3.58
C ARG A 137 17.18 8.72 2.18
N LEU A 138 18.28 8.19 1.65
CA LEU A 138 18.74 8.53 0.29
C LEU A 138 17.74 8.08 -0.77
N ALA A 139 17.13 6.90 -0.61
CA ALA A 139 16.09 6.40 -1.49
C ALA A 139 14.85 7.30 -1.48
N ILE A 140 14.42 7.77 -0.29
CA ILE A 140 13.32 8.73 -0.18
C ILE A 140 13.70 10.05 -0.88
N LEU A 141 14.90 10.60 -0.65
CA LEU A 141 15.35 11.83 -1.31
C LEU A 141 15.40 11.69 -2.84
N GLY A 142 15.93 10.57 -3.34
CA GLY A 142 15.95 10.26 -4.76
C GLY A 142 14.53 10.11 -5.33
N TYR A 143 13.62 9.47 -4.60
CA TYR A 143 12.22 9.39 -4.99
C TYR A 143 11.55 10.77 -5.05
N LEU A 144 11.79 11.66 -4.08
CA LEU A 144 11.26 13.02 -4.10
C LEU A 144 11.74 13.80 -5.32
N LEU A 145 12.99 13.61 -5.73
CA LEU A 145 13.53 14.21 -6.96
C LEU A 145 12.80 13.67 -8.20
N VAL A 146 12.65 12.36 -8.33
CA VAL A 146 11.93 11.74 -9.46
C VAL A 146 10.47 12.23 -9.49
N LEU A 147 9.83 12.28 -8.33
CA LEU A 147 8.44 12.67 -8.18
C LEU A 147 8.23 14.16 -8.53
N THR A 148 9.14 15.05 -8.12
CA THR A 148 9.07 16.49 -8.48
C THR A 148 9.30 16.70 -9.97
N VAL A 149 10.28 16.03 -10.58
CA VAL A 149 10.50 16.08 -12.03
C VAL A 149 9.28 15.58 -12.79
N ALA A 150 8.70 14.46 -12.36
CA ALA A 150 7.50 13.91 -12.97
C ALA A 150 6.27 14.80 -12.79
N ALA A 151 6.10 15.47 -11.65
CA ALA A 151 5.01 16.42 -11.44
C ALA A 151 5.15 17.65 -12.34
N MET A 152 6.37 18.18 -12.51
CA MET A 152 6.63 19.27 -13.45
C MET A 152 6.32 18.85 -14.89
N ALA A 153 6.80 17.68 -15.31
CA ALA A 153 6.51 17.12 -16.63
C ALA A 153 5.01 16.88 -16.82
N GLY A 154 4.35 16.25 -15.85
CA GLY A 154 2.92 15.99 -15.84
C GLY A 154 2.10 17.28 -15.95
N SER A 155 2.53 18.36 -15.29
CA SER A 155 1.83 19.64 -15.33
C SER A 155 1.74 20.27 -16.73
N VAL A 156 2.68 19.93 -17.61
CA VAL A 156 2.71 20.36 -19.02
C VAL A 156 2.09 19.30 -19.93
N LEU A 157 2.36 18.02 -19.66
CA LEU A 157 1.89 16.90 -20.47
C LEU A 157 0.37 16.67 -20.34
N LEU A 158 -0.22 16.89 -19.16
CA LEU A 158 -1.65 16.65 -18.93
C LEU A 158 -2.53 17.49 -19.89
N PRO A 159 -2.43 18.84 -19.91
CA PRO A 159 -3.27 19.64 -20.80
C PRO A 159 -2.97 19.40 -22.28
N LEU A 160 -1.72 19.06 -22.61
CA LEU A 160 -1.31 18.79 -23.99
C LEU A 160 -1.88 17.46 -24.52
N ALA A 161 -1.90 16.42 -23.67
CA ALA A 161 -2.36 15.09 -24.06
C ALA A 161 -3.89 14.93 -23.98
N PHE A 162 -4.53 15.55 -22.97
CA PHE A 162 -5.95 15.38 -22.70
C PHE A 162 -6.81 16.60 -23.05
N GLY A 163 -6.18 17.73 -23.42
CA GLY A 163 -6.84 18.98 -23.78
C GLY A 163 -7.09 19.92 -22.60
N GLU A 164 -7.57 21.13 -22.92
CA GLU A 164 -7.76 22.23 -21.95
C GLU A 164 -8.77 21.92 -20.83
N GLY A 165 -9.69 20.97 -21.06
CA GLY A 165 -10.64 20.51 -20.04
C GLY A 165 -9.98 19.89 -18.80
N PHE A 166 -8.71 19.47 -18.90
CA PHE A 166 -7.95 18.84 -17.79
C PHE A 166 -7.04 19.81 -17.04
N ARG A 167 -7.20 21.12 -17.23
CA ARG A 167 -6.37 22.13 -16.56
C ARG A 167 -6.47 22.05 -15.04
N GLU A 168 -7.66 21.78 -14.49
CA GLU A 168 -7.88 21.62 -13.04
C GLU A 168 -7.10 20.43 -12.45
N ALA A 169 -6.89 19.36 -13.24
CA ALA A 169 -6.11 18.20 -12.82
C ALA A 169 -4.63 18.53 -12.57
N ARG A 170 -4.12 19.66 -13.09
CA ARG A 170 -2.75 20.13 -12.83
C ARG A 170 -2.56 20.51 -11.36
N GLU A 171 -3.51 21.24 -10.78
CA GLU A 171 -3.39 21.67 -9.38
C GLU A 171 -3.51 20.48 -8.44
N ILE A 172 -4.44 19.57 -8.73
CA ILE A 172 -4.59 18.31 -8.01
C ILE A 172 -3.33 17.45 -8.10
N LEU A 173 -2.71 17.34 -9.27
CA LEU A 173 -1.45 16.63 -9.45
C LEU A 173 -0.40 17.14 -8.47
N MET A 174 -0.24 18.46 -8.33
CA MET A 174 0.74 19.05 -7.42
C MET A 174 0.45 18.70 -5.95
N ILE A 175 -0.82 18.77 -5.53
CA ILE A 175 -1.23 18.44 -4.15
C ILE A 175 -0.99 16.94 -3.87
N VAL A 176 -1.41 16.06 -4.78
CA VAL A 176 -1.25 14.60 -4.64
C VAL A 176 0.22 14.18 -4.69
N THR A 177 1.05 14.90 -5.44
CA THR A 177 2.52 14.72 -5.43
C THR A 177 3.09 14.94 -4.03
N VAL A 178 2.62 15.95 -3.30
CA VAL A 178 3.01 16.17 -1.89
C VAL A 178 2.49 15.03 -1.00
N ALA A 179 1.29 14.51 -1.27
CA ALA A 179 0.79 13.35 -0.56
C ALA A 179 1.71 12.12 -0.75
N GLU A 180 2.06 11.78 -2.00
CA GLU A 180 2.93 10.63 -2.30
C GLU A 180 4.31 10.74 -1.66
N ALA A 181 4.83 11.96 -1.47
CA ALA A 181 6.05 12.19 -0.69
C ALA A 181 5.92 11.60 0.72
N PHE A 182 4.83 11.86 1.44
CA PHE A 182 4.57 11.26 2.74
C PHE A 182 4.37 9.75 2.65
N LEU A 183 3.66 9.28 1.63
CA LEU A 183 3.42 7.86 1.45
C LEU A 183 4.73 7.07 1.26
N SER A 184 5.69 7.62 0.53
CA SER A 184 7.00 6.99 0.32
C SER A 184 7.74 6.71 1.64
N VAL A 185 7.63 7.62 2.61
CA VAL A 185 8.21 7.45 3.94
C VAL A 185 7.54 6.28 4.65
N HIS A 186 6.20 6.21 4.60
CA HIS A 186 5.46 5.08 5.15
C HIS A 186 5.91 3.76 4.52
N LEU A 187 5.92 3.65 3.19
CA LEU A 187 6.30 2.42 2.48
C LEU A 187 7.71 1.96 2.87
N MET A 188 8.66 2.89 2.95
CA MET A 188 10.02 2.59 3.41
C MET A 188 10.03 2.04 4.85
N GLN A 189 9.32 2.68 5.79
CA GLN A 189 9.24 2.21 7.18
C GLN A 189 8.60 0.81 7.26
N GLN A 190 7.57 0.56 6.46
CA GLN A 190 6.92 -0.75 6.39
C GLN A 190 7.89 -1.83 5.90
N SER A 191 8.65 -1.57 4.83
CA SER A 191 9.69 -2.49 4.38
C SER A 191 10.72 -2.79 5.47
N LEU A 192 11.15 -1.78 6.23
CA LEU A 192 12.08 -1.98 7.34
C LEU A 192 11.49 -2.84 8.46
N LEU A 193 10.23 -2.61 8.85
CA LEU A 193 9.54 -3.43 9.85
C LEU A 193 9.43 -4.91 9.42
N VAL A 194 9.16 -5.16 8.12
CA VAL A 194 9.19 -6.51 7.55
C VAL A 194 10.60 -7.09 7.61
N GLY A 195 11.61 -6.35 7.15
CA GLY A 195 13.01 -6.79 7.08
C GLY A 195 13.59 -7.19 8.44
N PHE A 196 13.24 -6.46 9.51
CA PHE A 196 13.68 -6.73 10.88
C PHE A 196 12.74 -7.66 11.67
N GLY A 197 11.83 -8.37 11.00
CA GLY A 197 11.01 -9.41 11.63
C GLY A 197 9.97 -8.87 12.63
N ARG A 198 9.49 -7.64 12.45
CA ARG A 198 8.43 -7.03 13.28
C ARG A 198 7.15 -6.73 12.49
N PRO A 199 6.57 -7.71 11.77
CA PRO A 199 5.39 -7.49 10.94
C PRO A 199 4.16 -7.08 11.75
N ARG A 200 4.07 -7.45 13.03
CA ARG A 200 2.95 -7.06 13.90
C ARG A 200 2.79 -5.54 14.03
N SER A 201 3.87 -4.77 13.88
CA SER A 201 3.85 -3.31 13.97
C SER A 201 3.38 -2.62 12.69
N ILE A 202 3.18 -3.36 11.59
CA ILE A 202 2.73 -2.86 10.28
C ILE A 202 1.25 -2.46 10.30
N GLY A 203 0.44 -3.24 11.03
CA GLY A 203 -1.01 -3.07 11.03
C GLY A 203 -1.48 -1.74 11.60
N VAL A 204 -0.84 -1.25 12.66
CA VAL A 204 -1.29 -0.04 13.37
C VAL A 204 -1.19 1.21 12.49
N PRO A 205 -0.05 1.52 11.83
CA PRO A 205 0.03 2.64 10.90
C PRO A 205 -1.00 2.57 9.78
N GLY A 206 -1.20 1.39 9.17
CA GLY A 206 -2.19 1.19 8.11
C GLY A 206 -3.62 1.43 8.59
N ALA A 207 -3.95 0.94 9.79
CA ALA A 207 -5.28 1.14 10.36
C ALA A 207 -5.56 2.60 10.72
N VAL A 208 -4.61 3.27 11.39
CA VAL A 208 -4.77 4.67 11.79
C VAL A 208 -4.86 5.58 10.57
N GLY A 209 -3.90 5.47 9.63
CA GLY A 209 -3.93 6.31 8.44
C GLY A 209 -5.13 6.00 7.53
N GLY A 210 -5.51 4.73 7.41
CA GLY A 210 -6.69 4.33 6.64
C GLY A 210 -7.99 4.90 7.22
N VAL A 211 -8.19 4.82 8.53
CA VAL A 211 -9.36 5.43 9.19
C VAL A 211 -9.35 6.95 9.04
N VAL A 212 -8.20 7.60 9.26
CA VAL A 212 -8.06 9.06 9.10
C VAL A 212 -8.43 9.47 7.67
N MET A 213 -7.91 8.77 6.65
CA MET A 213 -8.26 9.05 5.26
C MET A 213 -9.75 8.89 4.99
N VAL A 214 -10.36 7.76 5.37
CA VAL A 214 -11.79 7.53 5.15
C VAL A 214 -12.64 8.63 5.81
N VAL A 215 -12.31 9.02 7.03
CA VAL A 215 -13.02 10.10 7.73
C VAL A 215 -12.83 11.44 7.03
N LEU A 216 -11.61 11.77 6.60
CA LEU A 216 -11.33 13.01 5.89
C LEU A 216 -12.01 13.05 4.52
N ASP A 217 -12.02 11.95 3.76
CA ASP A 217 -12.72 11.87 2.49
C ASP A 217 -14.23 12.12 2.66
N LEU A 218 -14.84 11.50 3.69
CA LEU A 218 -16.26 11.69 3.99
C LEU A 218 -16.63 13.10 4.44
N VAL A 219 -15.68 13.87 4.98
CA VAL A 219 -15.93 15.25 5.47
C VAL A 219 -15.52 16.30 4.44
N MET A 220 -14.38 16.12 3.78
CA MET A 220 -13.76 17.13 2.91
C MET A 220 -14.27 17.05 1.48
N ILE A 221 -14.59 15.86 0.95
CA ILE A 221 -15.11 15.73 -0.42
C ILE A 221 -16.49 16.39 -0.59
N PRO A 222 -17.47 16.23 0.32
CA PRO A 222 -18.74 16.94 0.20
C PRO A 222 -18.60 18.46 0.21
N ALA A 223 -17.61 18.99 0.94
CA ALA A 223 -17.40 20.43 1.08
C ALA A 223 -16.57 21.02 -0.07
N TRP A 224 -15.51 20.34 -0.51
CA TRP A 224 -14.48 20.89 -1.40
C TRP A 224 -14.24 20.08 -2.68
N GLY A 225 -15.02 19.02 -2.93
CA GLY A 225 -14.94 18.21 -4.14
C GLY A 225 -13.54 17.64 -4.39
N LEU A 226 -12.98 17.95 -5.57
CA LEU A 226 -11.66 17.49 -6.03
C LEU A 226 -10.53 17.85 -5.07
N HIS A 227 -10.50 19.10 -4.62
CA HIS A 227 -9.50 19.59 -3.67
C HIS A 227 -9.67 18.92 -2.31
N GLY A 228 -10.91 18.62 -1.91
CA GLY A 228 -11.21 17.87 -0.70
C GLY A 228 -10.52 16.51 -0.69
N ALA A 229 -10.66 15.74 -1.78
CA ALA A 229 -9.99 14.45 -1.95
C ALA A 229 -8.46 14.60 -1.92
N ALA A 230 -7.92 15.57 -2.65
CA ALA A 230 -6.47 15.78 -2.72
C ALA A 230 -5.85 16.12 -1.35
N TRP A 231 -6.50 17.02 -0.58
CA TRP A 231 -6.03 17.38 0.76
C TRP A 231 -6.25 16.27 1.79
N ALA A 232 -7.33 15.49 1.66
CA ALA A 232 -7.53 14.29 2.46
C ALA A 232 -6.38 13.28 2.27
N CYS A 233 -5.89 13.09 1.04
CA CYS A 233 -4.69 12.29 0.79
C CYS A 233 -3.45 12.86 1.49
N VAL A 234 -3.20 14.16 1.43
CA VAL A 234 -2.03 14.78 2.07
C VAL A 234 -2.04 14.54 3.58
N ILE A 235 -3.15 14.87 4.24
CA ILE A 235 -3.27 14.76 5.70
C ILE A 235 -3.26 13.28 6.11
N GLY A 236 -3.96 12.43 5.36
CA GLY A 236 -4.04 11.00 5.60
C GLY A 236 -2.70 10.29 5.46
N TYR A 237 -1.97 10.52 4.37
CA TYR A 237 -0.63 9.96 4.19
C TYR A 237 0.39 10.56 5.16
N ALA A 238 0.24 11.82 5.55
CA ALA A 238 1.06 12.40 6.61
C ALA A 238 0.83 11.68 7.95
N ALA A 239 -0.42 11.40 8.33
CA ALA A 239 -0.75 10.62 9.52
C ALA A 239 -0.21 9.18 9.44
N LEU A 240 -0.33 8.55 8.27
CA LEU A 240 0.17 7.21 7.97
C LEU A 240 1.72 7.13 8.03
N SER A 241 2.39 8.19 7.57
CA SER A 241 3.85 8.36 7.66
C SER A 241 4.31 8.58 9.09
N ALA A 242 3.70 9.52 9.81
CA ALA A 242 4.02 9.84 11.20
C ALA A 242 3.86 8.62 12.12
N THR A 243 2.73 7.91 11.99
CA THR A 243 2.48 6.69 12.78
C THR A 243 3.48 5.59 12.44
N SER A 244 3.83 5.39 11.16
CA SER A 244 4.88 4.45 10.75
C SER A 244 6.25 4.77 11.34
N VAL A 245 6.67 6.03 11.33
CA VAL A 245 7.96 6.46 11.91
C VAL A 245 7.97 6.24 13.43
N LEU A 246 6.88 6.60 14.12
CA LEU A 246 6.75 6.40 15.57
C LEU A 246 6.78 4.92 15.96
N TRP A 247 6.08 4.06 15.21
CA TRP A 247 6.08 2.63 15.49
C TRP A 247 7.41 1.96 15.15
N THR A 248 8.02 2.34 14.03
CA THR A 248 9.31 1.79 13.62
C THR A 248 10.43 2.20 14.57
N SER A 249 10.45 3.45 15.02
CA SER A 249 11.41 3.92 16.04
C SER A 249 11.25 3.18 17.37
N ARG A 250 10.01 3.00 17.86
CA ARG A 250 9.74 2.21 19.08
C ARG A 250 10.10 0.73 18.93
N ALA A 251 9.83 0.16 17.76
CA ALA A 251 10.11 -1.24 17.47
C ALA A 251 11.62 -1.50 17.40
N LEU A 252 12.36 -0.69 16.64
CA LEU A 252 13.81 -0.85 16.45
C LEU A 252 14.62 -0.38 17.66
N GLY A 253 14.20 0.68 18.36
CA GLY A 253 14.90 1.15 19.57
C GLY A 253 14.88 0.15 20.73
N ARG A 254 13.96 -0.82 20.71
CA ARG A 254 13.95 -1.96 21.64
C ARG A 254 14.98 -3.05 21.28
N ALA A 255 15.52 -3.05 20.06
CA ALA A 255 16.52 -4.04 19.63
C ALA A 255 17.97 -3.60 19.90
N ASP A 256 18.25 -2.31 20.02
CA ASP A 256 19.60 -1.83 20.40
C ASP A 256 19.91 -2.04 21.90
N ILE A 257 18.96 -2.56 22.69
CA ILE A 257 19.06 -2.74 24.16
C ILE A 257 19.05 -4.24 24.56
N THR A 258 19.03 -5.16 23.58
CA THR A 258 19.06 -6.61 23.80
C THR A 258 20.19 -7.23 23.01
#